data_AF-A0AA97CHJ5-F1
#
_entry.id   AF-A0AA97CHJ5-F1
#
_cell.length_a   1.000
_cell.length_b   1.000
_cell.length_c   1.000
_cell.angle_alpha   90.00
_cell.angle_beta   90.00
_cell.angle_gamma   90.00
#
_symmetry.space_group_name_H-M   'P 1'
#
loop_
_entity.id
_entity.type
_entity.pdbx_description
1 polymer ?
#
loop_
_entity_poly.entity_id
_entity_poly.type
_entity_poly.pdbx_seq_one_letter_code
_entity_poly.pdbx_strand_id
1 'polypeptide(L)'
;MQSTIPLIIACGCLTLSAVVLAVQIMSRFSTEDDELDESDDSDDSTTSSAKRPSRTVITEHEGKLVSFGMAHWKNDRSNDMSFYVEIEGQNKVWAIGLKKAVENSGAKIGDTVVFWKDSEVRTSKAQVLDRKGNVTGYRDLETDKRRGLWIMEVVS
;
A
#
# COMPACT_ATOMS: atom_id res chain seq x y z
N MET A 1 -17.68 13.59 -60.64
CA MET A 1 -18.68 13.02 -59.71
C MET A 1 -18.21 13.33 -58.29
N GLN A 2 -18.80 14.36 -57.69
CA GLN A 2 -18.58 14.76 -56.30
C GLN A 2 -19.28 13.74 -55.40
N SER A 3 -18.57 13.23 -54.40
CA SER A 3 -19.18 12.49 -53.29
C SER A 3 -18.81 13.22 -52.00
N THR A 4 -19.78 13.95 -51.47
CA THR A 4 -19.74 14.68 -50.21
C THR A 4 -20.71 13.97 -49.27
N ILE A 5 -20.23 13.33 -48.19
CA ILE A 5 -21.07 12.86 -47.07
C ILE A 5 -20.25 12.95 -45.75
N PRO A 6 -20.87 13.30 -44.60
CA PRO A 6 -20.36 14.32 -43.70
C PRO A 6 -19.84 13.85 -42.32
N LEU A 7 -19.03 14.74 -41.75
CA LEU A 7 -18.94 15.17 -40.35
C LEU A 7 -19.82 14.40 -39.33
N ILE A 8 -19.22 13.47 -38.59
CA ILE A 8 -19.78 12.94 -37.33
C ILE A 8 -19.01 13.54 -36.16
N ILE A 9 -19.57 14.65 -35.68
CA ILE A 9 -19.89 14.94 -34.28
C ILE A 9 -18.89 14.44 -33.23
N ALA A 10 -18.10 15.41 -32.77
CA ALA A 10 -17.46 15.39 -31.47
C ALA A 10 -18.51 15.22 -30.34
N CYS A 11 -18.42 14.12 -29.59
CA CYS A 11 -19.10 13.96 -28.32
C CYS A 11 -18.28 12.99 -27.46
N GLY A 12 -17.43 13.52 -26.59
CA GLY A 12 -16.57 12.72 -25.72
C GLY A 12 -15.82 13.49 -24.65
N CYS A 13 -16.31 14.68 -24.28
CA CYS A 13 -15.74 15.49 -23.21
C CYS A 13 -16.87 15.99 -22.31
N LEU A 14 -17.44 15.15 -21.42
CA LEU A 14 -18.34 15.64 -20.34
C LEU A 14 -18.78 14.58 -19.31
N THR A 15 -17.91 13.64 -18.91
CA THR A 15 -18.25 12.71 -17.79
C THR A 15 -17.31 12.75 -16.60
N LEU A 16 -16.20 13.51 -16.64
CA LEU A 16 -15.26 13.56 -15.50
C LEU A 16 -15.70 14.47 -14.33
N SER A 17 -16.63 15.41 -14.51
CA SER A 17 -16.95 16.38 -13.45
C SER A 17 -18.03 15.95 -12.45
N ALA A 18 -18.77 14.87 -12.69
CA ALA A 18 -19.85 14.44 -11.80
C ALA A 18 -19.39 13.52 -10.65
N VAL A 19 -18.25 12.82 -10.80
CA VAL A 19 -17.76 11.88 -9.77
C VAL A 19 -17.14 12.62 -8.58
N VAL A 20 -16.54 13.79 -8.80
CA VAL A 20 -15.88 14.57 -7.74
C VAL A 20 -16.88 15.15 -6.73
N LEU A 21 -18.09 15.50 -7.17
CA LEU A 21 -19.14 16.04 -6.29
C LEU A 21 -19.82 14.98 -5.40
N ALA A 22 -19.83 13.70 -5.80
CA ALA A 22 -20.46 12.63 -5.01
C ALA A 22 -19.63 12.26 -3.76
N VAL A 23 -18.30 12.41 -3.81
CA VAL A 23 -17.42 12.05 -2.68
C VAL A 23 -17.49 13.09 -1.55
N GLN A 24 -17.72 14.37 -1.86
CA GLN A 24 -17.75 15.44 -0.85
C GLN A 24 -19.05 15.47 -0.01
N ILE A 25 -20.15 14.89 -0.50
CA ILE A 25 -21.42 14.86 0.23
C ILE A 25 -21.46 13.74 1.28
N MET A 26 -20.77 12.61 1.06
CA MET A 26 -20.74 11.49 2.01
C MET A 26 -19.86 11.73 3.26
N SER A 27 -19.21 12.89 3.38
CA SER A 27 -18.36 13.21 4.53
C SER A 27 -19.06 14.13 5.56
N ARG A 28 -20.37 14.39 5.43
CA ARG A 28 -21.06 15.46 6.18
C ARG A 28 -22.38 15.07 6.84
N PHE A 29 -22.72 13.78 6.97
CA PHE A 29 -23.95 13.39 7.66
C PHE A 29 -23.88 11.98 8.24
N SER A 30 -23.59 11.91 9.55
CA SER A 30 -24.14 10.94 10.51
C SER A 30 -23.54 11.30 11.87
N THR A 31 -24.05 12.40 12.43
CA THR A 31 -24.18 12.55 13.87
C THR A 31 -25.61 12.15 14.14
N GLU A 32 -25.80 10.96 14.71
CA GLU A 32 -27.05 10.58 15.35
C GLU A 32 -26.76 10.53 16.84
N ASP A 33 -27.49 11.39 17.54
CA ASP A 33 -27.60 11.48 18.99
C ASP A 33 -28.46 10.30 19.48
N ASP A 34 -27.95 9.51 20.42
CA ASP A 34 -28.76 8.59 21.22
C ASP A 34 -28.81 9.11 22.66
N GLU A 35 -29.96 9.67 23.03
CA GLU A 35 -30.30 10.05 24.40
C GLU A 35 -30.85 8.85 25.18
N LEU A 36 -30.25 8.66 26.37
CA LEU A 36 -30.83 8.31 27.67
C LEU A 36 -31.58 6.98 27.87
N ASP A 37 -30.96 6.13 28.71
CA ASP A 37 -31.68 5.37 29.74
C ASP A 37 -30.93 5.52 31.08
N GLU A 38 -31.52 6.30 31.99
CA GLU A 38 -31.14 6.35 33.41
C GLU A 38 -31.84 5.21 34.16
N SER A 39 -31.07 4.32 34.78
CA SER A 39 -31.50 3.71 36.05
C SER A 39 -30.32 3.26 36.93
N ASP A 40 -30.10 4.10 37.93
CA ASP A 40 -29.62 3.96 39.32
C ASP A 40 -28.94 2.69 39.90
N ASP A 41 -27.93 3.01 40.73
CA ASP A 41 -27.36 2.35 41.92
C ASP A 41 -26.76 0.92 41.90
N SER A 42 -25.42 0.84 41.92
CA SER A 42 -24.63 0.39 43.10
C SER A 42 -23.20 -0.06 42.75
N ASP A 43 -22.24 0.64 43.35
CA ASP A 43 -20.91 0.22 43.85
C ASP A 43 -20.27 -1.10 43.34
N ASP A 44 -19.27 -0.99 42.45
CA ASP A 44 -17.97 -1.65 42.66
C ASP A 44 -16.90 -1.02 41.76
N SER A 45 -15.74 -0.80 42.36
CA SER A 45 -14.58 -0.18 41.76
C SER A 45 -13.95 -1.11 40.73
N THR A 46 -14.02 -0.78 39.45
CA THR A 46 -12.99 -1.26 38.51
C THR A 46 -12.65 -0.19 37.49
N THR A 47 -11.45 0.35 37.65
CA THR A 47 -10.75 1.26 36.76
C THR A 47 -10.64 0.68 35.35
N SER A 48 -11.60 1.00 34.50
CA SER A 48 -11.55 0.77 33.06
C SER A 48 -10.50 1.68 32.43
N SER A 49 -9.24 1.24 32.48
CA SER A 49 -8.15 1.85 31.74
C SER A 49 -8.42 1.68 30.24
N ALA A 50 -9.07 2.68 29.64
CA ALA A 50 -9.18 2.80 28.20
C ALA A 50 -7.76 2.86 27.63
N LYS A 51 -7.31 1.74 27.05
CA LYS A 51 -6.00 1.62 26.40
C LYS A 51 -5.98 2.58 25.22
N ARG A 52 -5.40 3.77 25.41
CA ARG A 52 -5.14 4.75 24.34
C ARG A 52 -4.49 3.99 23.16
N PRO A 53 -4.95 4.19 21.92
CA PRO A 53 -4.32 3.55 20.77
C PRO A 53 -2.84 3.92 20.78
N SER A 54 -1.98 2.91 20.91
CA SER A 54 -0.54 3.13 20.89
C SER A 54 -0.17 3.72 19.54
N ARG A 55 0.52 4.87 19.52
CA ARG A 55 1.10 5.47 18.31
C ARG A 55 1.83 4.38 17.51
N THR A 56 1.31 4.02 16.33
CA THR A 56 1.96 3.05 15.45
C THR A 56 3.32 3.62 15.07
N VAL A 57 4.40 2.97 15.54
CA VAL A 57 5.76 3.35 15.18
C VAL A 57 6.00 2.87 13.75
N ILE A 58 5.97 3.78 12.79
CA ILE A 58 6.36 3.49 11.40
C ILE A 58 7.88 3.33 11.40
N THR A 59 8.37 2.21 10.86
CA THR A 59 9.79 2.02 10.62
C THR A 59 10.12 2.60 9.25
N GLU A 60 10.83 3.72 9.27
CA GLU A 60 11.33 4.39 8.07
C GLU A 60 12.78 3.98 7.81
N HIS A 61 13.11 3.80 6.54
CA HIS A 61 14.45 3.54 6.05
C HIS A 61 14.85 4.69 5.14
N GLU A 62 15.91 5.40 5.51
CA GLU A 62 16.42 6.54 4.75
C GLU A 62 17.90 6.35 4.43
N GLY A 63 18.30 6.77 3.23
CA GLY A 63 19.69 6.92 2.86
C GLY A 63 19.93 6.70 1.36
N LYS A 64 21.20 6.53 0.99
CA LYS A 64 21.59 6.33 -0.40
C LYS A 64 21.24 4.92 -0.88
N LEU A 65 20.46 4.83 -1.95
CA LEU A 65 20.09 3.57 -2.59
C LEU A 65 21.30 2.98 -3.32
N VAL A 66 21.86 1.87 -2.81
CA VAL A 66 23.06 1.24 -3.41
C VAL A 66 22.75 0.03 -4.26
N SER A 67 21.64 -0.66 -3.97
CA SER A 67 21.21 -1.81 -4.74
C SER A 67 19.74 -2.11 -4.50
N PHE A 68 19.09 -2.68 -5.51
CA PHE A 68 17.77 -3.28 -5.38
C PHE A 68 17.60 -4.34 -6.45
N GLY A 69 16.65 -5.24 -6.25
CA GLY A 69 16.25 -6.17 -7.30
C GLY A 69 15.64 -7.47 -6.80
N MET A 70 15.55 -8.41 -7.73
CA MET A 70 15.01 -9.74 -7.49
C MET A 70 16.09 -10.70 -7.04
N ALA A 71 15.86 -11.39 -5.92
CA ALA A 71 16.72 -12.45 -5.42
C ALA A 71 15.90 -13.46 -4.61
N HIS A 72 16.43 -14.66 -4.40
CA HIS A 72 15.82 -15.58 -3.45
C HIS A 72 15.80 -14.97 -2.06
N TRP A 73 14.69 -15.11 -1.34
CA TRP A 73 14.51 -14.50 -0.02
C TRP A 73 15.70 -14.82 0.91
N LYS A 74 16.29 -13.77 1.50
CA LYS A 74 17.50 -13.85 2.34
C LYS A 74 18.71 -14.52 1.67
N ASN A 75 18.76 -14.48 0.33
CA ASN A 75 19.78 -15.11 -0.51
C ASN A 75 19.85 -16.65 -0.40
N ASP A 76 18.82 -17.30 0.09
CA ASP A 76 18.76 -18.75 0.18
C ASP A 76 17.97 -19.32 -1.00
N ARG A 77 18.65 -20.07 -1.87
CA ARG A 77 18.10 -20.63 -3.11
C ARG A 77 16.92 -21.58 -2.91
N SER A 78 16.72 -22.11 -1.71
CA SER A 78 15.56 -22.94 -1.38
C SER A 78 14.27 -22.12 -1.21
N ASN A 79 14.39 -20.82 -0.95
CA ASN A 79 13.25 -19.93 -0.76
C ASN A 79 12.72 -19.37 -2.07
N ASP A 80 11.47 -18.90 -2.04
CA ASP A 80 10.88 -18.16 -3.17
C ASP A 80 11.66 -16.88 -3.49
N MET A 81 11.53 -16.44 -4.74
CA MET A 81 12.00 -15.13 -5.17
C MET A 81 11.26 -14.01 -4.42
N SER A 82 12.00 -12.97 -4.06
CA SER A 82 11.49 -11.73 -3.45
C SER A 82 12.24 -10.53 -4.03
N PHE A 83 11.69 -9.35 -3.79
CA PHE A 83 12.39 -8.10 -4.05
C PHE A 83 13.14 -7.65 -2.79
N TYR A 84 14.34 -7.08 -2.97
CA TYR A 84 15.13 -6.46 -1.91
C TYR A 84 15.49 -5.02 -2.28
N VAL A 85 15.70 -4.21 -1.24
CA VAL A 85 16.27 -2.86 -1.31
C VAL A 85 17.44 -2.80 -0.32
N GLU A 86 18.52 -2.17 -0.72
CA GLU A 86 19.74 -1.99 0.07
C GLU A 86 20.12 -0.51 0.10
N ILE A 87 20.22 0.02 1.32
CA ILE A 87 20.70 1.36 1.61
C ILE A 87 22.14 1.28 2.10
N GLU A 88 22.96 2.25 1.72
CA GLU A 88 24.36 2.34 2.14
C GLU A 88 24.48 2.23 3.68
N GLY A 89 25.31 1.28 4.13
CA GLY A 89 25.55 1.05 5.57
C GLY A 89 24.40 0.36 6.33
N GLN A 90 23.34 -0.09 5.65
CA GLN A 90 22.19 -0.77 6.27
C GLN A 90 22.02 -2.20 5.76
N ASN A 91 21.30 -3.02 6.53
CA ASN A 91 20.92 -4.37 6.09
C ASN A 91 19.88 -4.32 4.97
N LYS A 92 19.90 -5.33 4.09
CA LYS A 92 18.88 -5.51 3.05
C LYS A 92 17.49 -5.62 3.65
N VAL A 93 16.58 -4.78 3.17
CA VAL A 93 15.14 -4.90 3.46
C VAL A 93 14.49 -5.71 2.36
N TRP A 94 13.63 -6.65 2.73
CA TRP A 94 13.03 -7.60 1.81
C TRP A 94 11.51 -7.55 1.88
N ALA A 95 10.86 -7.35 0.73
CA ALA A 95 9.42 -7.51 0.55
C ALA A 95 9.06 -7.44 -0.92
N ILE A 96 8.08 -8.24 -1.36
CA ILE A 96 7.56 -8.19 -2.74
C ILE A 96 7.01 -6.80 -3.09
N GLY A 97 6.36 -6.13 -2.14
CA GLY A 97 5.79 -4.80 -2.35
C GLY A 97 6.82 -3.69 -2.62
N LEU A 98 8.09 -3.88 -2.27
CA LEU A 98 9.15 -2.91 -2.55
C LEU A 98 9.41 -2.74 -4.05
N LYS A 99 9.15 -3.77 -4.87
CA LYS A 99 9.27 -3.66 -6.33
C LYS A 99 8.39 -2.51 -6.85
N LYS A 100 7.13 -2.52 -6.43
CA LYS A 100 6.16 -1.49 -6.80
C LYS A 100 6.52 -0.12 -6.23
N ALA A 101 7.07 -0.07 -5.02
CA ALA A 101 7.53 1.18 -4.41
C ALA A 101 8.66 1.83 -5.22
N VAL A 102 9.68 1.06 -5.60
CA VAL A 102 10.80 1.53 -6.44
C VAL A 102 10.31 1.93 -7.84
N GLU A 103 9.42 1.13 -8.44
CA GLU A 103 8.86 1.44 -9.77
C GLU A 103 8.02 2.73 -9.75
N ASN A 104 7.22 2.94 -8.71
CA ASN A 104 6.38 4.12 -8.57
C ASN A 104 7.18 5.39 -8.24
N SER A 105 8.27 5.25 -7.46
CA SER A 105 9.13 6.38 -7.11
C SER A 105 10.04 6.82 -8.25
N GLY A 106 10.37 5.89 -9.16
CA GLY A 106 11.35 6.13 -10.22
C GLY A 106 12.79 6.19 -9.70
N ALA A 107 13.03 5.77 -8.46
CA ALA A 107 14.34 5.81 -7.82
C ALA A 107 15.39 4.98 -8.57
N LYS A 108 16.61 5.49 -8.61
CA LYS A 108 17.78 4.87 -9.24
C LYS A 108 18.86 4.64 -8.20
N ILE A 109 19.76 3.71 -8.51
CA ILE A 109 20.96 3.49 -7.70
C ILE A 109 21.76 4.80 -7.67
N GLY A 110 22.09 5.26 -6.48
CA GLY A 110 22.78 6.52 -6.22
C GLY A 110 21.88 7.60 -5.60
N ASP A 111 20.56 7.51 -5.78
CA ASP A 111 19.61 8.49 -5.24
C ASP A 111 19.52 8.38 -3.71
N THR A 112 19.19 9.50 -3.06
CA THR A 112 18.81 9.46 -1.64
C THR A 112 17.32 9.21 -1.54
N VAL A 113 16.93 8.12 -0.89
CA VAL A 113 15.54 7.70 -0.79
C VAL A 113 15.10 7.55 0.66
N VAL A 114 13.81 7.72 0.87
CA VAL A 114 13.12 7.31 2.09
C VAL A 114 12.03 6.31 1.70
N PHE A 115 11.88 5.22 2.46
CA PHE A 115 10.82 4.27 2.24
C PHE A 115 10.33 3.64 3.55
N TRP A 116 9.04 3.33 3.58
CA TRP A 116 8.38 2.74 4.73
C TRP A 116 7.25 1.82 4.31
N LYS A 117 6.82 1.01 5.27
CA LYS A 117 5.65 0.17 5.12
C LYS A 117 4.42 0.99 5.48
N ASP A 118 3.64 1.32 4.46
CA ASP A 118 2.42 2.12 4.60
C ASP A 118 1.29 1.32 5.26
N SER A 119 1.04 0.12 4.73
CA SER A 119 -0.08 -0.71 5.15
C SER A 119 0.17 -2.19 4.86
N GLU A 120 -0.77 -3.05 5.26
CA GLU A 120 -0.71 -4.49 5.02
C GLU A 120 -2.02 -5.01 4.47
N VAL A 121 -1.94 -5.94 3.52
CA VAL A 121 -3.08 -6.68 3.00
C VAL A 121 -2.95 -8.15 3.37
N ARG A 122 -4.03 -8.73 3.89
CA ARG A 122 -4.10 -10.16 4.19
C ARG A 122 -4.37 -10.94 2.90
N THR A 123 -3.63 -12.02 2.68
CA THR A 123 -3.79 -12.87 1.50
C THR A 123 -3.60 -14.34 1.82
N SER A 124 -4.45 -15.18 1.23
CA SER A 124 -4.34 -16.64 1.24
C SER A 124 -3.49 -17.19 0.09
N LYS A 125 -2.97 -16.33 -0.80
CA LYS A 125 -2.18 -16.73 -1.97
C LYS A 125 -0.80 -16.07 -1.98
N ALA A 126 0.22 -16.83 -2.33
CA ALA A 126 1.55 -16.32 -2.62
C ALA A 126 1.75 -16.20 -4.13
N GLN A 127 2.26 -15.04 -4.56
CA GLN A 127 2.75 -14.85 -5.92
C GLN A 127 3.99 -15.72 -6.14
N VAL A 128 4.01 -16.46 -7.23
CA VAL A 128 5.20 -17.15 -7.73
C VAL A 128 5.84 -16.23 -8.75
N LEU A 129 7.09 -15.81 -8.48
CA LEU A 129 7.80 -14.82 -9.27
C LEU A 129 8.93 -15.48 -10.09
N ASP A 130 9.11 -15.04 -11.34
CA ASP A 130 10.29 -15.39 -12.13
C ASP A 130 11.54 -14.59 -11.70
N ARG A 131 12.65 -14.82 -12.41
CA ARG A 131 13.92 -14.09 -12.17
C ARG A 131 13.85 -12.59 -12.48
N LYS A 132 12.89 -12.16 -13.29
CA LYS A 132 12.66 -10.75 -13.66
C LYS A 132 11.67 -10.07 -12.71
N GLY A 133 11.05 -10.81 -11.79
CA GLY A 133 10.05 -10.31 -10.87
C GLY A 133 8.65 -10.24 -11.47
N ASN A 134 8.39 -10.94 -12.58
CA ASN A 134 7.05 -11.09 -13.12
C ASN A 134 6.32 -12.21 -12.39
N VAL A 135 5.01 -12.04 -12.20
CA VAL A 135 4.15 -13.07 -11.62
C VAL A 135 3.90 -14.16 -12.67
N THR A 136 4.39 -15.36 -12.41
CA THR A 136 4.17 -16.55 -13.27
C THR A 136 3.01 -17.41 -12.78
N GLY A 137 2.50 -17.14 -11.58
CA GLY A 137 1.38 -17.86 -11.02
C GLY A 137 1.13 -17.51 -9.57
N TYR A 138 0.20 -18.25 -8.96
CA TYR A 138 -0.15 -18.13 -7.56
C TYR A 138 -0.19 -19.52 -6.94
N ARG A 139 0.32 -19.64 -5.72
CA ARG A 139 0.18 -20.85 -4.89
C ARG A 139 -0.65 -20.54 -3.66
N ASP A 140 -1.48 -21.48 -3.25
CA ASP A 140 -2.24 -21.34 -2.00
C ASP A 140 -1.27 -21.43 -0.81
N LEU A 141 -1.56 -20.63 0.21
CA LEU A 141 -0.83 -20.62 1.47
C LEU A 141 -1.62 -21.44 2.49
N GLU A 142 -0.92 -22.30 3.23
CA GLU A 142 -1.50 -23.05 4.36
C GLU A 142 -2.10 -22.12 5.42
N THR A 143 -1.59 -20.90 5.52
CA THR A 143 -2.10 -19.87 6.42
C THR A 143 -1.99 -18.52 5.75
N ASP A 144 -3.02 -17.70 5.90
CA ASP A 144 -3.02 -16.32 5.42
C ASP A 144 -1.79 -15.57 5.92
N LYS A 145 -1.16 -14.84 5.00
CA LYS A 145 -0.03 -13.96 5.31
C LYS A 145 -0.42 -12.51 5.12
N ARG A 146 0.17 -11.65 5.93
CA ARG A 146 0.09 -10.20 5.73
C ARG A 146 1.23 -9.75 4.82
N ARG A 147 0.89 -9.08 3.72
CA ARG A 147 1.85 -8.55 2.74
C ARG A 147 1.86 -7.03 2.84
N GLY A 148 3.05 -6.45 2.98
CA GLY A 148 3.20 -5.01 3.09
C GLY A 148 2.97 -4.32 1.75
N LEU A 149 2.21 -3.23 1.79
CA LEU A 149 2.26 -2.16 0.80
C LEU A 149 3.33 -1.17 1.25
N TRP A 150 4.18 -0.78 0.31
CA TRP A 150 5.36 0.04 0.57
C TRP A 150 5.29 1.30 -0.27
N ILE A 151 5.72 2.40 0.33
CA ILE A 151 5.92 3.69 -0.33
C ILE A 151 7.41 3.98 -0.31
N MET A 152 7.90 4.56 -1.40
CA MET A 152 9.26 5.05 -1.53
C MET A 152 9.21 6.42 -2.20
N GLU A 153 10.06 7.33 -1.73
CA GLU A 153 10.20 8.67 -2.27
C GLU A 153 11.68 8.99 -2.47
N VAL A 154 12.00 9.71 -3.54
CA VAL A 154 13.34 10.25 -3.78
C VAL A 154 13.41 11.63 -3.12
N VAL A 155 14.37 11.81 -2.23
CA VAL A 155 14.51 13.03 -1.41
C VAL A 155 15.50 14.01 -2.03
N SER A 156 16.48 13.52 -2.79
CA SER A 156 17.52 14.32 -3.46
C SER A 156 18.02 13.70 -4.74
#